data_AF-A0A8T0AH99-F1
#
_entry.id   AF-A0A8T0AH99-F1
#
_cell.length_a   1.000
_cell.length_b   1.000
_cell.length_c   1.000
_cell.angle_alpha   90.00
_cell.angle_beta   90.00
_cell.angle_gamma   90.00
#
_symmetry.space_group_name_H-M   'P 1'
#
loop_
_entity.id
_entity.type
_entity.pdbx_description
1 polymer ?
#
loop_
_entity_poly.entity_id
_entity_poly.type
_entity_poly.pdbx_seq_one_letter_code
_entity_poly.pdbx_strand_id
1 'polypeptide(L)'
;MQYMYNMDLRMNLTTDPTAASPELNTTPKPFSVFDGCDHMLEAVLFDLAVQSFNILIGFPANILVIAILIRNRHEPSTSDIFLGCLAFMDAYFGLMVPISFLNLFYWKTVKGYSALKFSYGVKDTSGPLFLSCICLDRFVAVVFPIAFSQLKHVKYRIGLSVFVLCLTFAYASAKTIGGLPNFEKIFTGEILTTFTWMVICNLSILWALKRSRGAGKDEMHPMKKKAFKMVLSILFIIIFNYLPLVALFPFQDHYTPLVFSCYVQPVGYAFLNISSSIQPLVYLSRLEKIPFLSESLVNKLCCKKKPEQSPA
;
A
#
# COMPACT_ATOMS: atom_id res chain seq x y z
N MET A 1 -12.71 -9.27 10.85
CA MET A 1 -12.76 -8.42 12.07
C MET A 1 -13.97 -8.69 13.00
N GLN A 2 -14.69 -9.81 12.83
CA GLN A 2 -15.68 -10.31 13.82
C GLN A 2 -15.02 -10.97 15.05
N TYR A 3 -13.74 -11.33 14.91
CA TYR A 3 -12.88 -11.74 16.01
C TYR A 3 -12.69 -10.66 17.08
N MET A 4 -12.85 -9.38 16.73
CA MET A 4 -12.69 -8.26 17.67
C MET A 4 -13.91 -8.12 18.59
N TYR A 5 -15.12 -8.43 18.11
CA TYR A 5 -16.35 -8.38 18.92
C TYR A 5 -16.42 -9.56 19.92
N ASN A 6 -16.00 -10.76 19.50
CA ASN A 6 -15.96 -11.93 20.38
C ASN A 6 -14.80 -11.89 21.40
N MET A 7 -13.71 -11.16 21.11
CA MET A 7 -12.56 -11.04 22.01
C MET A 7 -12.79 -10.01 23.13
N ASP A 8 -13.47 -8.88 22.86
CA ASP A 8 -13.90 -7.94 23.90
C ASP A 8 -15.01 -8.53 24.79
N LEU A 9 -15.93 -9.32 24.23
CA LEU A 9 -16.97 -10.02 25.01
C LEU A 9 -16.37 -11.07 25.97
N ARG A 10 -15.29 -11.73 25.57
CA ARG A 10 -14.57 -12.71 26.41
C ARG A 10 -13.78 -12.05 27.54
N MET A 11 -13.26 -10.84 27.35
CA MET A 11 -12.54 -10.10 28.38
C MET A 11 -13.47 -9.47 29.43
N ASN A 12 -14.69 -9.06 29.04
CA ASN A 12 -15.68 -8.54 30.00
C ASN A 12 -16.35 -9.62 30.85
N LEU A 13 -16.43 -10.87 30.37
CA LEU A 13 -16.98 -11.98 31.18
C LEU A 13 -16.05 -12.41 32.34
N THR A 14 -14.77 -12.07 32.30
CA THR A 14 -13.81 -12.40 33.36
C THR A 14 -13.85 -11.47 34.57
N THR A 15 -14.74 -10.46 34.57
CA THR A 15 -14.83 -9.42 35.61
C THR A 15 -16.11 -9.43 36.44
N ASP A 16 -16.99 -10.42 36.31
CA ASP A 16 -18.22 -10.51 37.12
C ASP A 16 -18.04 -11.50 38.29
N PRO A 17 -17.91 -11.03 39.56
CA PRO A 17 -17.59 -11.90 40.68
C PRO A 17 -18.85 -12.39 41.39
N THR A 18 -19.73 -13.15 40.71
CA THR A 18 -20.78 -13.88 41.44
C THR A 18 -21.39 -15.04 40.64
N ALA A 19 -20.79 -16.24 40.76
CA ALA A 19 -21.49 -17.53 40.88
C ALA A 19 -20.45 -18.67 40.90
N ALA A 20 -20.59 -19.59 41.85
CA ALA A 20 -19.69 -20.71 42.03
C ALA A 20 -20.09 -21.96 41.22
N SER A 21 -19.05 -22.71 40.79
CA SER A 21 -18.99 -24.11 40.32
C SER A 21 -19.21 -24.38 38.82
N PRO A 22 -18.55 -25.39 38.18
CA PRO A 22 -17.52 -26.32 38.68
C PRO A 22 -16.12 -26.04 38.08
N GLU A 23 -15.08 -26.63 38.69
CA GLU A 23 -13.68 -26.55 38.23
C GLU A 23 -13.53 -27.02 36.78
N LEU A 24 -13.59 -26.06 35.85
CA LEU A 24 -13.17 -26.26 34.49
C LEU A 24 -11.64 -26.21 34.50
N ASN A 25 -11.00 -27.35 34.26
CA ASN A 25 -9.58 -27.45 33.91
C ASN A 25 -9.35 -26.74 32.55
N THR A 26 -9.53 -25.42 32.49
CA THR A 26 -9.07 -24.59 31.40
C THR A 26 -7.66 -24.17 31.71
N THR A 27 -6.70 -24.98 31.28
CA THR A 27 -5.37 -24.45 30.97
C THR A 27 -5.58 -23.25 30.04
N PRO A 28 -5.13 -22.03 30.37
CA PRO A 28 -5.31 -20.89 29.48
C PRO A 28 -4.66 -21.22 28.14
N LYS A 29 -5.47 -21.35 27.08
CA LYS A 29 -4.95 -21.60 25.74
C LYS A 29 -4.01 -20.43 25.39
N PRO A 30 -2.78 -20.69 24.95
CA PRO A 30 -1.87 -19.62 24.57
C PRO A 30 -2.50 -18.79 23.44
N PHE A 31 -2.38 -17.46 23.53
CA PHE A 31 -2.90 -16.54 22.54
C PHE A 31 -2.39 -16.91 21.14
N SER A 32 -3.33 -17.15 20.22
CA SER A 32 -3.07 -17.44 18.81
C SER A 32 -3.98 -16.59 17.95
N VAL A 33 -3.37 -15.87 17.01
CA VAL A 33 -4.07 -14.97 16.08
C VAL A 33 -4.94 -15.77 15.09
N PHE A 34 -4.66 -17.06 14.89
CA PHE A 34 -5.34 -17.92 13.94
C PHE A 34 -6.36 -18.87 14.57
N ASP A 35 -6.70 -18.67 15.85
CA ASP A 35 -7.67 -19.52 16.52
C ASP A 35 -9.03 -19.52 15.77
N GLY A 36 -9.42 -20.69 15.27
CA GLY A 36 -10.63 -20.87 14.46
C GLY A 36 -10.43 -20.71 12.94
N CYS A 37 -9.25 -20.32 12.47
CA CYS A 37 -8.88 -20.29 11.05
C CYS A 37 -8.15 -21.57 10.59
N ASP A 38 -8.18 -22.65 11.38
CA ASP A 38 -7.36 -23.85 11.19
C ASP A 38 -7.55 -24.53 9.82
N HIS A 39 -8.74 -24.38 9.21
CA HIS A 39 -9.08 -24.93 7.90
C HIS A 39 -8.87 -23.95 6.72
N MET A 40 -8.39 -22.73 6.98
CA MET A 40 -8.23 -21.66 5.96
C MET A 40 -6.80 -21.08 5.97
N LEU A 41 -5.81 -21.92 6.24
CA LEU A 41 -4.41 -21.50 6.40
C LEU A 41 -3.79 -20.94 5.11
N GLU A 42 -4.28 -21.32 3.94
CA GLU A 42 -3.74 -20.92 2.64
C GLU A 42 -3.68 -19.41 2.44
N ALA A 43 -4.75 -18.70 2.83
CA ALA A 43 -4.84 -17.24 2.73
C ALA A 43 -3.83 -16.54 3.64
N VAL A 44 -3.63 -17.07 4.83
CA VAL A 44 -2.64 -16.58 5.80
C VAL A 44 -1.22 -16.80 5.28
N LEU A 45 -0.93 -18.00 4.75
CA LEU A 45 0.37 -18.31 4.16
C LEU A 45 0.67 -17.42 2.95
N PHE A 46 -0.34 -17.12 2.14
CA PHE A 46 -0.20 -16.20 1.02
C PHE A 46 0.20 -14.79 1.48
N ASP A 47 -0.49 -14.22 2.48
CA ASP A 47 -0.11 -12.91 3.02
C ASP A 47 1.29 -12.92 3.65
N LEU A 48 1.65 -13.96 4.41
CA LEU A 48 2.99 -14.11 4.97
C LEU A 48 4.08 -14.21 3.89
N ALA A 49 3.81 -14.90 2.78
CA ALA A 49 4.72 -14.99 1.65
C ALA A 49 4.92 -13.61 0.99
N VAL A 50 3.85 -12.84 0.80
CA VAL A 50 3.93 -11.46 0.28
C VAL A 50 4.70 -10.55 1.24
N GLN A 51 4.48 -10.67 2.55
CA GLN A 51 5.26 -9.92 3.54
C GLN A 51 6.75 -10.27 3.49
N SER A 52 7.08 -11.54 3.31
CA SER A 52 8.46 -12.01 3.14
C SER A 52 9.10 -11.43 1.86
N PHE A 53 8.33 -11.32 0.78
CA PHE A 53 8.77 -10.62 -0.43
C PHE A 53 9.01 -9.12 -0.17
N ASN A 54 8.11 -8.47 0.57
CA ASN A 54 8.20 -7.06 0.90
C ASN A 54 9.43 -6.72 1.74
N ILE A 55 9.81 -7.55 2.72
CA ILE A 55 11.04 -7.30 3.48
C ILE A 55 12.30 -7.49 2.62
N LEU A 56 12.34 -8.51 1.75
CA LEU A 56 13.52 -8.81 0.95
C LEU A 56 13.74 -7.82 -0.19
N ILE A 57 12.66 -7.33 -0.80
CA ILE A 57 12.73 -6.52 -2.02
C ILE A 57 12.15 -5.12 -1.78
N GLY A 58 10.95 -5.04 -1.20
CA GLY A 58 10.27 -3.77 -0.96
C GLY A 58 11.04 -2.85 -0.01
N PHE A 59 11.53 -3.36 1.11
CA PHE A 59 12.26 -2.55 2.09
C PHE A 59 13.55 -1.96 1.49
N PRO A 60 14.47 -2.74 0.89
CA PRO A 60 15.64 -2.17 0.22
C PRO A 60 15.28 -1.19 -0.90
N ALA A 61 14.24 -1.48 -1.69
CA ALA A 61 13.81 -0.61 -2.77
C ALA A 61 13.30 0.74 -2.24
N ASN A 62 12.49 0.76 -1.18
CA ASN A 62 12.00 2.00 -0.57
C ASN A 62 13.12 2.82 0.06
N ILE A 63 14.07 2.19 0.76
CA ILE A 63 15.27 2.87 1.27
C ILE A 63 16.07 3.51 0.13
N LEU A 64 16.24 2.79 -0.98
CA LEU A 64 16.92 3.31 -2.16
C LEU A 64 16.17 4.49 -2.78
N VAL A 65 14.84 4.44 -2.87
CA VAL A 65 14.02 5.58 -3.33
C VAL A 65 14.25 6.79 -2.45
N ILE A 66 14.18 6.65 -1.13
CA ILE A 66 14.42 7.75 -0.19
C ILE A 66 15.82 8.33 -0.38
N ALA A 67 16.85 7.49 -0.48
CA ALA A 67 18.23 7.92 -0.69
C ALA A 67 18.41 8.70 -2.00
N ILE A 68 17.74 8.29 -3.08
CA ILE A 68 17.75 8.97 -4.38
C ILE A 68 17.06 10.33 -4.28
N LEU A 69 15.90 10.40 -3.64
CA LEU A 69 15.17 11.67 -3.45
C LEU A 69 15.96 12.68 -2.62
N ILE A 70 16.64 12.23 -1.57
CA ILE A 70 17.51 13.09 -0.74
C ILE A 70 18.69 13.60 -1.57
N ARG A 71 19.32 12.75 -2.38
CA ARG A 71 20.46 13.14 -3.22
C ARG A 71 20.06 14.11 -4.33
N ASN A 72 18.92 13.89 -4.96
CA ASN A 72 18.41 14.72 -6.06
C ASN A 72 17.60 15.93 -5.57
N ARG A 73 17.69 16.29 -4.29
CA ARG A 73 16.99 17.44 -3.67
C ARG A 73 17.23 18.80 -4.34
N HIS A 74 18.26 18.91 -5.18
CA HIS A 74 18.59 20.11 -5.94
C HIS A 74 17.71 20.26 -7.21
N GLU A 75 17.15 19.16 -7.72
CA GLU A 75 16.22 19.14 -8.87
C GLU A 75 14.95 18.34 -8.51
N PRO A 76 14.18 18.74 -7.48
CA PRO A 76 13.05 17.96 -7.01
C PRO A 76 11.92 18.03 -8.04
N SER A 77 11.41 16.86 -8.44
CA SER A 77 10.12 16.78 -9.12
C SER A 77 9.01 17.18 -8.16
N THR A 78 7.91 17.68 -8.72
CA THR A 78 6.78 18.17 -7.92
C THR A 78 6.16 17.08 -7.03
N SER A 79 6.13 15.84 -7.49
CA SER A 79 5.52 14.73 -6.76
C SER A 79 6.48 14.00 -5.79
N ASP A 80 7.72 14.47 -5.66
CA ASP A 80 8.77 13.79 -4.90
C ASP A 80 8.49 13.78 -3.39
N ILE A 81 7.79 14.79 -2.87
CA ILE A 81 7.38 14.82 -1.46
C ILE A 81 6.41 13.69 -1.16
N PHE A 82 5.38 13.50 -1.99
CA PHE A 82 4.42 12.41 -1.82
C PHE A 82 5.08 11.05 -1.97
N LEU A 83 5.97 10.90 -2.97
CA LEU A 83 6.72 9.67 -3.18
C LEU A 83 7.66 9.36 -2.00
N GLY A 84 8.33 10.37 -1.44
CA GLY A 84 9.20 10.21 -0.29
C GLY A 84 8.42 9.81 0.97
N CYS A 85 7.27 10.44 1.22
CA CYS A 85 6.39 10.05 2.32
C CYS A 85 5.88 8.62 2.16
N LEU A 86 5.45 8.24 0.95
CA LEU A 86 5.00 6.88 0.65
C LEU A 86 6.11 5.86 0.88
N ALA A 87 7.31 6.11 0.34
CA ALA A 87 8.46 5.22 0.51
C ALA A 87 8.88 5.09 1.99
N PHE A 88 8.80 6.18 2.75
CA PHE A 88 9.07 6.15 4.20
C PHE A 88 8.06 5.27 4.94
N MET A 89 6.76 5.41 4.63
CA MET A 89 5.71 4.61 5.26
C MET A 89 5.81 3.13 4.87
N ASP A 90 6.13 2.83 3.61
CA ASP A 90 6.36 1.46 3.16
C ASP A 90 7.62 0.83 3.77
N ALA A 91 8.70 1.61 3.97
CA ALA A 91 9.89 1.16 4.67
C ALA A 91 9.61 0.88 6.16
N TYR A 92 8.85 1.76 6.83
CA TYR A 92 8.37 1.53 8.19
C TYR A 92 7.55 0.24 8.29
N PHE A 93 6.58 0.04 7.39
CA PHE A 93 5.78 -1.18 7.36
C PHE A 93 6.65 -2.43 7.14
N GLY A 94 7.62 -2.35 6.22
CA GLY A 94 8.58 -3.44 5.98
C GLY A 94 9.41 -3.80 7.22
N LEU A 95 9.80 -2.82 8.04
CA LEU A 95 10.50 -3.05 9.30
C LEU A 95 9.63 -3.72 10.38
N MET A 96 8.30 -3.53 10.32
CA MET A 96 7.35 -4.15 11.24
C MET A 96 7.07 -5.62 10.88
N VAL A 97 7.43 -6.09 9.68
CA VAL A 97 7.25 -7.50 9.26
C VAL A 97 8.07 -8.48 10.12
N PRO A 98 9.37 -8.28 10.41
CA PRO A 98 10.11 -9.10 11.39
C PRO A 98 9.47 -9.14 12.76
N ILE A 99 8.98 -8.00 13.24
CA ILE A 99 8.26 -7.89 14.52
C ILE A 99 6.97 -8.72 14.47
N SER A 100 6.31 -8.77 13.30
CA SER A 100 5.15 -9.64 13.04
C SER A 100 5.50 -11.11 13.25
N PHE A 101 6.58 -11.57 12.62
CA PHE A 101 7.05 -12.95 12.78
C PHE A 101 7.47 -13.28 14.21
N LEU A 102 8.19 -12.37 14.89
CA LEU A 102 8.59 -12.56 16.27
C LEU A 102 7.38 -12.65 17.21
N ASN A 103 6.40 -11.78 17.03
CA ASN A 103 5.19 -11.85 17.85
C ASN A 103 4.32 -13.06 17.52
N LEU A 104 4.30 -13.50 16.27
CA LEU A 104 3.53 -14.67 15.84
C LEU A 104 4.11 -15.98 16.39
N PHE A 105 5.43 -16.18 16.26
CA PHE A 105 6.07 -17.45 16.61
C PHE A 105 6.58 -17.51 18.05
N TYR A 106 7.07 -16.39 18.60
CA TYR A 106 7.79 -16.36 19.88
C TYR A 106 7.04 -15.59 20.97
N TRP A 107 6.84 -14.27 20.82
CA TRP A 107 6.34 -13.45 21.92
C TRP A 107 4.88 -13.71 22.27
N LYS A 108 4.00 -13.86 21.26
CA LYS A 108 2.55 -14.09 21.42
C LYS A 108 1.89 -13.12 22.41
N THR A 109 2.27 -11.85 22.34
CA THR A 109 1.79 -10.81 23.26
C THR A 109 0.69 -9.96 22.64
N VAL A 110 -0.24 -9.49 23.49
CA VAL A 110 -1.27 -8.52 23.11
C VAL A 110 -0.65 -7.18 22.69
N LYS A 111 0.43 -6.75 23.35
CA LYS A 111 1.16 -5.52 22.99
C LYS A 111 1.78 -5.61 21.60
N GLY A 112 2.41 -6.73 21.27
CA GLY A 112 2.93 -6.98 19.92
C GLY A 112 1.82 -6.98 18.88
N TYR A 113 0.69 -7.63 19.17
CA TYR A 113 -0.47 -7.62 18.27
C TYR A 113 -1.03 -6.21 18.05
N SER A 114 -1.14 -5.42 19.12
CA SER A 114 -1.58 -4.01 19.05
C SER A 114 -0.64 -3.16 18.20
N ALA A 115 0.68 -3.33 18.34
CA ALA A 115 1.67 -2.62 17.53
C ALA A 115 1.58 -2.99 16.03
N LEU A 116 1.33 -4.26 15.73
CA LEU A 116 1.10 -4.72 14.35
C LEU A 116 -0.19 -4.13 13.79
N LYS A 117 -1.28 -4.17 14.55
CA LYS A 117 -2.58 -3.61 14.15
C LYS A 117 -2.46 -2.12 13.80
N PHE A 118 -1.69 -1.36 14.56
CA PHE A 118 -1.33 0.02 14.24
C PHE A 118 -0.56 0.12 12.92
N SER A 119 0.50 -0.66 12.76
CA SER A 119 1.34 -0.66 11.55
C SER A 119 0.54 -1.00 10.28
N TYR A 120 -0.34 -1.99 10.33
CA TYR A 120 -1.25 -2.29 9.22
C TYR A 120 -2.21 -1.13 8.97
N GLY A 121 -2.77 -0.50 10.03
CA GLY A 121 -3.59 0.69 9.87
C GLY A 121 -2.86 1.85 9.17
N VAL A 122 -1.56 2.03 9.46
CA VAL A 122 -0.72 3.02 8.75
C VAL A 122 -0.65 2.66 7.26
N LYS A 123 -0.30 1.41 6.94
CA LYS A 123 -0.15 0.94 5.54
C LYS A 123 -1.46 1.05 4.74
N ASP A 124 -2.56 0.66 5.37
CA ASP A 124 -3.89 0.65 4.78
C ASP A 124 -4.26 2.01 4.19
N THR A 125 -3.97 3.08 4.93
CA THR A 125 -4.37 4.45 4.56
C THR A 125 -3.27 5.21 3.83
N SER A 126 -2.00 5.08 4.25
CA SER A 126 -0.91 5.86 3.65
C SER A 126 -0.70 5.55 2.17
N GLY A 127 -0.77 4.26 1.79
CA GLY A 127 -0.56 3.82 0.42
C GLY A 127 -1.54 4.46 -0.57
N PRO A 128 -2.85 4.15 -0.46
CA PRO A 128 -3.87 4.69 -1.34
C PRO A 128 -3.92 6.22 -1.36
N LEU A 129 -3.80 6.89 -0.21
CA LEU A 129 -3.89 8.35 -0.14
C LEU A 129 -2.69 9.04 -0.80
N PHE A 130 -1.45 8.61 -0.54
CA PHE A 130 -0.29 9.22 -1.18
C PHE A 130 -0.27 8.96 -2.69
N LEU A 131 -0.67 7.77 -3.14
CA LEU A 131 -0.81 7.50 -4.58
C LEU A 131 -1.90 8.34 -5.22
N SER A 132 -2.99 8.60 -4.52
CA SER A 132 -4.04 9.52 -4.97
C SER A 132 -3.51 10.94 -5.12
N CYS A 133 -2.65 11.40 -4.19
CA CYS A 133 -1.96 12.70 -4.29
C CYS A 133 -0.98 12.75 -5.47
N ILE A 134 -0.20 11.69 -5.71
CA ILE A 134 0.70 11.57 -6.87
C ILE A 134 -0.12 11.60 -8.18
N CYS A 135 -1.25 10.90 -8.23
CA CYS A 135 -2.15 10.88 -9.38
C CYS A 135 -2.76 12.27 -9.63
N LEU A 136 -3.16 12.98 -8.56
CA LEU A 136 -3.67 14.35 -8.63
C LEU A 136 -2.60 15.31 -9.19
N ASP A 137 -1.37 15.29 -8.67
CA ASP A 137 -0.29 16.18 -9.14
C ASP A 137 -0.03 15.98 -10.65
N ARG A 138 0.02 14.72 -11.10
CA ARG A 138 0.17 14.38 -12.52
C ARG A 138 -1.04 14.76 -13.37
N PHE A 139 -2.24 14.54 -12.85
CA PHE A 139 -3.48 14.88 -13.53
C PHE A 139 -3.58 16.38 -13.78
N VAL A 140 -3.34 17.20 -12.76
CA VAL A 140 -3.34 18.66 -12.88
C VAL A 140 -2.24 19.13 -13.83
N ALA A 141 -1.03 18.55 -13.76
CA ALA A 141 0.06 18.89 -14.68
C ALA A 141 -0.26 18.64 -16.16
N VAL A 142 -0.95 17.55 -16.48
CA VAL A 142 -1.23 17.15 -17.86
C VAL A 142 -2.53 17.77 -18.40
N VAL A 143 -3.58 17.80 -17.58
CA VAL A 143 -4.92 18.23 -18.01
C VAL A 143 -5.12 19.73 -17.83
N PHE A 144 -4.51 20.32 -16.79
CA PHE A 144 -4.67 21.74 -16.45
C PHE A 144 -3.31 22.44 -16.25
N PRO A 145 -2.46 22.53 -17.30
CA PRO A 145 -1.08 23.03 -17.18
C PRO A 145 -1.00 24.47 -16.65
N ILE A 146 -1.99 25.32 -16.94
CA ILE A 146 -2.05 26.71 -16.42
C ILE A 146 -2.25 26.69 -14.89
N ALA A 147 -3.21 25.90 -14.40
CA ALA A 147 -3.45 25.76 -12.96
C ALA A 147 -2.25 25.10 -12.25
N PHE A 148 -1.60 24.13 -12.89
CA PHE A 148 -0.38 23.50 -12.35
C PHE A 148 0.75 24.50 -12.13
N SER A 149 0.92 25.47 -13.03
CA SER A 149 1.90 26.54 -12.89
C SER A 149 1.65 27.38 -11.63
N GLN A 150 0.38 27.66 -11.32
CA GLN A 150 -0.03 28.43 -10.14
C GLN A 150 0.08 27.61 -8.84
N LEU A 151 -0.18 26.31 -8.90
CA LEU A 151 -0.12 25.39 -7.75
C LEU A 151 1.28 24.82 -7.49
N LYS A 152 2.32 25.33 -8.17
CA LYS A 152 3.69 24.81 -8.08
C LYS A 152 4.33 24.96 -6.69
N HIS A 153 3.80 25.86 -5.85
CA HIS A 153 4.34 26.13 -4.52
C HIS A 153 4.42 24.87 -3.65
N VAL A 154 5.63 24.59 -3.14
CA VAL A 154 5.94 23.43 -2.29
C VAL A 154 5.06 23.35 -1.02
N LYS A 155 4.62 24.51 -0.51
CA LYS A 155 3.78 24.62 0.69
C LYS A 155 2.47 23.83 0.57
N TYR A 156 1.83 23.84 -0.60
CA TYR A 156 0.58 23.08 -0.81
C TYR A 156 0.82 21.57 -0.71
N ARG A 157 1.95 21.09 -1.22
CA ARG A 157 2.29 19.67 -1.18
C ARG A 157 2.68 19.22 0.21
N ILE A 158 3.45 20.03 0.93
CA ILE A 158 3.76 19.78 2.34
C ILE A 158 2.46 19.75 3.16
N GLY A 159 1.57 20.73 2.98
CA GLY A 159 0.28 20.77 3.67
C GLY A 159 -0.58 19.54 3.39
N LEU A 160 -0.68 19.12 2.12
CA LEU A 160 -1.41 17.92 1.75
C LEU A 160 -0.77 16.64 2.32
N SER A 161 0.56 16.54 2.31
CA SER A 161 1.26 15.41 2.94
C SER A 161 1.01 15.34 4.43
N VAL A 162 1.11 16.47 5.15
CA VAL A 162 0.81 16.53 6.59
C VAL A 162 -0.64 16.10 6.84
N PHE A 163 -1.59 16.59 6.05
CA PHE A 163 -2.99 16.20 6.15
C PHE A 163 -3.18 14.69 5.97
N VAL A 164 -2.58 14.09 4.92
CA VAL A 164 -2.62 12.64 4.68
C VAL A 164 -2.01 11.86 5.85
N LEU A 165 -0.89 12.32 6.41
CA LEU A 165 -0.28 11.69 7.58
C LEU A 165 -1.17 11.76 8.81
N CYS A 166 -1.80 12.90 9.07
CA CYS A 166 -2.75 13.04 10.18
C CYS A 166 -3.92 12.07 10.03
N LEU A 167 -4.51 11.96 8.84
CA LEU A 167 -5.58 10.97 8.57
C LEU A 167 -5.09 9.54 8.79
N THR A 168 -3.91 9.22 8.27
CA THR A 168 -3.27 7.90 8.40
C THR A 168 -3.10 7.53 9.88
N PHE A 169 -2.49 8.40 10.67
CA PHE A 169 -2.24 8.10 12.08
C PHE A 169 -3.52 8.10 12.92
N ALA A 170 -4.50 8.94 12.60
CA ALA A 170 -5.80 8.91 13.24
C ALA A 170 -6.52 7.57 12.98
N TYR A 171 -6.57 7.14 11.71
CA TYR A 171 -7.14 5.85 11.33
C TYR A 171 -6.40 4.68 11.99
N ALA A 172 -5.07 4.67 11.95
CA ALA A 172 -4.25 3.63 12.57
C ALA A 172 -4.46 3.52 14.10
N SER A 173 -4.60 4.66 14.77
CA SER A 173 -4.87 4.73 16.21
C SER A 173 -6.26 4.19 16.53
N ALA A 174 -7.28 4.64 15.78
CA ALA A 174 -8.65 4.15 15.91
C ALA A 174 -8.77 2.65 15.64
N LYS A 175 -8.08 2.15 14.60
CA LYS A 175 -7.98 0.72 14.29
C LYS A 175 -7.39 -0.04 15.47
N THR A 176 -6.34 0.49 16.10
CA THR A 176 -5.66 -0.15 17.22
C THR A 176 -6.57 -0.28 18.44
N ILE A 177 -7.18 0.83 18.87
CA ILE A 177 -8.05 0.88 20.06
C ILE A 177 -9.28 -0.02 19.90
N GLY A 178 -9.84 -0.09 18.68
CA GLY A 178 -11.06 -0.87 18.44
C GLY A 178 -12.32 -0.22 19.03
N GLY A 179 -13.39 -1.01 19.19
CA GLY A 179 -14.64 -0.54 19.80
C GLY A 179 -15.54 0.36 18.95
N LEU A 180 -15.11 0.74 17.74
CA LEU A 180 -15.90 1.59 16.83
C LEU A 180 -16.84 0.74 15.95
N PRO A 181 -18.17 0.93 16.05
CA PRO A 181 -19.10 0.21 15.19
C PRO A 181 -18.89 0.61 13.73
N ASN A 182 -18.97 -0.35 12.81
CA ASN A 182 -18.81 -0.13 11.37
C ASN A 182 -17.44 0.44 10.94
N PHE A 183 -16.38 0.33 11.75
CA PHE A 183 -15.05 0.84 11.40
C PHE A 183 -14.53 0.33 10.04
N GLU A 184 -14.83 -0.92 9.70
CA GLU A 184 -14.48 -1.54 8.41
C GLU A 184 -15.07 -0.81 7.19
N LYS A 185 -16.22 -0.16 7.37
CA LYS A 185 -16.87 0.62 6.31
C LYS A 185 -16.11 1.91 6.03
N ILE A 186 -15.38 2.46 7.00
CA ILE A 186 -14.53 3.65 6.81
C ILE A 186 -13.41 3.30 5.82
N PHE A 187 -12.70 2.20 6.07
CA PHE A 187 -11.65 1.74 5.16
C PHE A 187 -12.20 1.37 3.78
N THR A 188 -13.34 0.69 3.74
CA THR A 188 -14.01 0.33 2.49
C THR A 188 -14.38 1.58 1.68
N GLY A 189 -14.91 2.62 2.33
CA GLY A 189 -15.20 3.91 1.69
C GLY A 189 -13.94 4.62 1.21
N GLU A 190 -12.88 4.62 2.02
CA GLU A 190 -11.58 5.19 1.67
C GLU A 190 -10.96 4.52 0.44
N ILE A 191 -10.87 3.19 0.44
CA ILE A 191 -10.26 2.43 -0.64
C ILE A 191 -11.06 2.55 -1.94
N LEU A 192 -12.40 2.55 -1.86
CA LEU A 192 -13.27 2.75 -3.02
C LEU A 192 -13.10 4.15 -3.61
N THR A 193 -13.05 5.18 -2.76
CA THR A 193 -12.88 6.58 -3.18
C THR A 193 -11.53 6.79 -3.83
N THR A 194 -10.45 6.35 -3.18
CA THR A 194 -9.08 6.49 -3.68
C THR A 194 -8.85 5.69 -4.94
N PHE A 195 -9.35 4.45 -5.03
CA PHE A 195 -9.28 3.64 -6.25
C PHE A 195 -9.99 4.30 -7.41
N THR A 196 -11.23 4.74 -7.20
CA THR A 196 -12.03 5.43 -8.23
C THR A 196 -11.32 6.69 -8.71
N TRP A 197 -10.82 7.51 -7.79
CA TRP A 197 -10.04 8.70 -8.10
C TRP A 197 -8.78 8.38 -8.91
N MET A 198 -8.01 7.38 -8.49
CA MET A 198 -6.80 6.93 -9.18
C MET A 198 -7.11 6.46 -10.61
N VAL A 199 -8.17 5.68 -10.82
CA VAL A 199 -8.59 5.22 -12.15
C VAL A 199 -9.01 6.40 -13.02
N ILE A 200 -9.87 7.30 -12.52
CA ILE A 200 -10.31 8.50 -13.26
C ILE A 200 -9.13 9.37 -13.65
N CYS A 201 -8.19 9.62 -12.73
CA CYS A 201 -6.99 10.41 -13.00
C CYS A 201 -6.16 9.79 -14.12
N ASN A 202 -5.84 8.49 -14.01
CA ASN A 202 -4.99 7.82 -15.00
C ASN A 202 -5.68 7.71 -16.37
N LEU A 203 -6.98 7.42 -16.42
CA LEU A 203 -7.75 7.42 -17.68
C LEU A 203 -7.80 8.80 -18.32
N SER A 204 -7.98 9.86 -17.53
CA SER A 204 -7.98 11.24 -18.03
C SER A 204 -6.62 11.66 -18.58
N ILE A 205 -5.53 11.28 -17.90
CA ILE A 205 -4.16 11.51 -18.39
C ILE A 205 -3.94 10.75 -19.72
N LEU A 206 -4.33 9.47 -19.79
CA LEU A 206 -4.23 8.68 -21.03
C LEU A 206 -5.04 9.31 -22.17
N TRP A 207 -6.24 9.79 -21.87
CA TRP A 207 -7.09 10.48 -22.84
C TRP A 207 -6.48 11.79 -23.31
N ALA A 208 -5.95 12.62 -22.42
CA ALA A 208 -5.27 13.87 -22.77
C ALA A 208 -4.02 13.62 -23.63
N LEU A 209 -3.21 12.61 -23.27
CA LEU A 209 -2.05 12.19 -24.06
C LEU A 209 -2.46 11.67 -25.45
N LYS A 210 -3.59 10.94 -25.55
CA LYS A 210 -4.14 10.46 -26.82
C LYS A 210 -4.73 11.59 -27.67
N ARG A 211 -5.46 12.54 -27.06
CA ARG A 211 -6.10 13.67 -27.76
C ARG A 211 -5.09 14.67 -28.32
N SER A 212 -3.90 14.76 -27.72
CA SER A 212 -2.77 15.54 -28.26
C SER A 212 -2.24 15.03 -29.62
N ARG A 213 -2.84 13.95 -30.16
CA ARG A 213 -2.71 13.47 -31.55
C ARG A 213 -3.47 14.38 -32.53
N GLY A 214 -3.05 15.64 -32.61
CA GLY A 214 -3.60 16.62 -33.56
C GLY A 214 -3.56 16.13 -35.01
N ALA A 215 -4.56 16.54 -35.78
CA ALA A 215 -4.84 16.19 -37.17
C ALA A 215 -3.59 16.07 -38.07
N GLY A 216 -3.35 14.86 -38.62
CA GLY A 216 -2.50 14.68 -39.80
C GLY A 216 -1.06 14.20 -39.61
N LYS A 217 -0.57 13.95 -38.38
CA LYS A 217 0.73 13.27 -38.17
C LYS A 217 0.52 11.98 -37.38
N ASP A 218 0.73 10.85 -38.06
CA ASP A 218 0.31 9.53 -37.57
C ASP A 218 1.20 8.96 -36.44
N GLU A 219 2.28 9.65 -36.10
CA GLU A 219 3.24 9.21 -35.09
C GLU A 219 3.20 10.05 -33.81
N MET A 220 2.90 9.40 -32.68
CA MET A 220 3.03 9.99 -31.37
C MET A 220 4.51 10.24 -31.05
N HIS A 221 4.87 11.51 -30.80
CA HIS A 221 6.23 11.91 -30.41
C HIS A 221 6.82 10.96 -29.35
N PRO A 222 8.07 10.51 -29.47
CA PRO A 222 8.65 9.44 -28.65
C PRO A 222 8.51 9.67 -27.14
N MET A 223 8.62 10.92 -26.68
CA MET A 223 8.41 11.26 -25.26
C MET A 223 6.95 11.06 -24.81
N LYS A 224 5.97 11.40 -25.65
CA LYS A 224 4.54 11.17 -25.37
C LYS A 224 4.23 9.68 -25.36
N LYS A 225 4.83 8.90 -26.26
CA LYS A 225 4.70 7.43 -26.28
C LYS A 225 5.27 6.79 -25.01
N LYS A 226 6.43 7.25 -24.55
CA LYS A 226 7.03 6.85 -23.26
C LYS A 226 6.09 7.18 -22.10
N ALA A 227 5.54 8.41 -22.05
CA ALA A 227 4.60 8.83 -21.01
C ALA A 227 3.29 8.03 -21.03
N PHE A 228 2.73 7.76 -22.21
CA PHE A 228 1.49 6.96 -22.34
C PHE A 228 1.69 5.54 -21.82
N LYS A 229 2.77 4.86 -22.25
CA LYS A 229 3.09 3.50 -21.77
C LYS A 229 3.33 3.49 -20.26
N MET A 230 3.96 4.55 -19.74
CA MET A 230 4.18 4.72 -18.31
C MET A 230 2.86 4.78 -17.52
N VAL A 231 1.93 5.65 -17.93
CA VAL A 231 0.64 5.83 -17.25
C VAL A 231 -0.21 4.57 -17.37
N LEU A 232 -0.20 3.90 -18.53
CA LEU A 232 -0.89 2.63 -18.73
C LEU A 232 -0.38 1.54 -17.80
N SER A 233 0.95 1.44 -17.62
CA SER A 233 1.57 0.51 -16.67
C SER A 233 1.16 0.82 -15.22
N ILE A 234 1.07 2.10 -14.84
CA ILE A 234 0.59 2.49 -13.50
C ILE A 234 -0.86 2.07 -13.30
N LEU A 235 -1.73 2.32 -14.28
CA LEU A 235 -3.14 1.92 -14.21
C LEU A 235 -3.27 0.41 -14.02
N PHE A 236 -2.49 -0.40 -14.74
CA PHE A 236 -2.49 -1.85 -14.57
C PHE A 236 -2.07 -2.27 -13.15
N ILE A 237 -1.02 -1.65 -12.60
CA ILE A 237 -0.56 -1.90 -11.22
C ILE A 237 -1.64 -1.53 -10.20
N ILE A 238 -2.33 -0.40 -10.40
CA ILE A 238 -3.41 0.04 -9.52
C ILE A 238 -4.56 -0.98 -9.56
N ILE A 239 -4.97 -1.42 -10.74
CA ILE A 239 -6.00 -2.45 -10.89
C ILE A 239 -5.56 -3.73 -10.18
N PHE A 240 -4.34 -4.22 -10.44
CA PHE A 240 -3.85 -5.47 -9.84
C PHE A 240 -3.79 -5.42 -8.30
N ASN A 241 -3.30 -4.33 -7.71
CA ASN A 241 -3.12 -4.24 -6.26
C ASN A 241 -4.40 -3.90 -5.49
N TYR A 242 -5.29 -3.09 -6.07
CA TYR A 242 -6.41 -2.49 -5.33
C TYR A 242 -7.78 -3.04 -5.73
N LEU A 243 -7.95 -3.56 -6.96
CA LEU A 243 -9.23 -4.13 -7.39
C LEU A 243 -9.68 -5.29 -6.49
N PRO A 244 -8.82 -6.22 -6.02
CA PRO A 244 -9.27 -7.30 -5.15
C PRO A 244 -9.96 -6.78 -3.87
N LEU A 245 -9.44 -5.73 -3.23
CA LEU A 245 -10.08 -5.15 -2.05
C LEU A 245 -11.41 -4.48 -2.42
N VAL A 246 -11.40 -3.66 -3.47
CA VAL A 246 -12.59 -2.90 -3.90
C VAL A 246 -13.71 -3.82 -4.37
N ALA A 247 -13.37 -4.98 -4.93
CA ALA A 247 -14.36 -5.97 -5.38
C ALA A 247 -14.91 -6.83 -4.24
N LEU A 248 -14.20 -6.99 -3.13
CA LEU A 248 -14.57 -7.94 -2.06
C LEU A 248 -15.07 -7.26 -0.78
N PHE A 249 -14.45 -6.15 -0.36
CA PHE A 249 -14.74 -5.50 0.92
C PHE A 249 -16.13 -4.85 1.01
N PRO A 250 -16.68 -4.22 -0.05
CA PRO A 250 -18.05 -3.71 -0.02
C PRO A 250 -19.11 -4.80 0.21
N PHE A 251 -18.79 -6.04 -0.14
CA PHE A 251 -19.68 -7.20 0.01
C PHE A 251 -19.38 -8.01 1.28
N GLN A 252 -18.71 -7.42 2.28
CA GLN A 252 -18.36 -8.09 3.54
C GLN A 252 -19.57 -8.79 4.19
N ASP A 253 -20.75 -8.17 4.15
CA ASP A 253 -21.99 -8.67 4.77
C ASP A 253 -22.53 -9.93 4.08
N HIS A 254 -22.02 -10.27 2.89
CA HIS A 254 -22.37 -11.49 2.15
C HIS A 254 -21.53 -12.70 2.55
N TYR A 255 -20.41 -12.48 3.25
CA TYR A 255 -19.54 -13.54 3.72
C TYR A 255 -19.88 -13.91 5.17
N THR A 256 -19.63 -15.18 5.52
CA THR A 256 -19.63 -15.50 6.95
C THR A 256 -18.48 -14.75 7.64
N PRO A 257 -18.67 -14.36 8.91
CA PRO A 257 -17.65 -13.68 9.71
C PRO A 257 -16.26 -14.31 9.69
N LEU A 258 -16.26 -15.64 9.69
CA LEU A 258 -15.09 -16.49 9.70
C LEU A 258 -14.37 -16.43 8.36
N VAL A 259 -15.08 -16.64 7.26
CA VAL A 259 -14.52 -16.62 5.90
C VAL A 259 -13.98 -15.23 5.56
N PHE A 260 -14.71 -14.17 5.90
CA PHE A 260 -14.24 -12.82 5.64
C PHE A 260 -12.91 -12.54 6.36
N SER A 261 -12.84 -12.90 7.64
CA SER A 261 -11.68 -12.60 8.48
C SER A 261 -10.47 -13.51 8.21
N CYS A 262 -10.69 -14.81 7.98
CA CYS A 262 -9.62 -15.80 7.83
C CYS A 262 -9.13 -15.94 6.38
N TYR A 263 -9.94 -15.56 5.39
CA TYR A 263 -9.63 -15.81 3.99
C TYR A 263 -9.65 -14.53 3.15
N VAL A 264 -10.78 -13.83 3.11
CA VAL A 264 -10.96 -12.65 2.24
C VAL A 264 -10.04 -11.50 2.64
N GLN A 265 -9.96 -11.20 3.95
CA GLN A 265 -9.10 -10.13 4.46
C GLN A 265 -7.61 -10.40 4.20
N PRO A 266 -7.01 -11.55 4.59
CA PRO A 266 -5.60 -11.81 4.31
C PRO A 266 -5.26 -11.77 2.82
N VAL A 267 -6.08 -12.38 1.96
CA VAL A 267 -5.85 -12.35 0.51
C VAL A 267 -5.95 -10.93 -0.03
N GLY A 268 -6.99 -10.18 0.34
CA GLY A 268 -7.15 -8.78 -0.06
C GLY A 268 -5.96 -7.94 0.38
N TYR A 269 -5.63 -7.95 1.66
CA TYR A 269 -4.49 -7.20 2.18
C TYR A 269 -3.16 -7.62 1.56
N ALA A 270 -2.97 -8.88 1.18
CA ALA A 270 -1.76 -9.30 0.46
C ALA A 270 -1.60 -8.54 -0.89
N PHE A 271 -2.68 -8.38 -1.67
CA PHE A 271 -2.65 -7.56 -2.90
C PHE A 271 -2.42 -6.08 -2.61
N LEU A 272 -2.93 -5.55 -1.51
CA LEU A 272 -2.59 -4.19 -1.07
C LEU A 272 -1.12 -4.09 -0.67
N ASN A 273 -0.60 -5.08 0.05
CA ASN A 273 0.73 -5.06 0.65
C ASN A 273 1.83 -5.22 -0.40
N ILE A 274 1.62 -6.01 -1.45
CA ILE A 274 2.61 -6.17 -2.55
C ILE A 274 2.90 -4.84 -3.26
N SER A 275 2.00 -3.85 -3.14
CA SER A 275 2.20 -2.49 -3.65
C SER A 275 3.45 -1.82 -3.08
N SER A 276 3.83 -2.11 -1.83
CA SER A 276 5.05 -1.60 -1.17
C SER A 276 6.33 -2.03 -1.88
N SER A 277 6.28 -3.10 -2.67
CA SER A 277 7.42 -3.53 -3.50
C SER A 277 7.30 -3.06 -4.93
N ILE A 278 6.12 -3.18 -5.54
CA ILE A 278 5.94 -2.88 -6.96
C ILE A 278 6.18 -1.39 -7.24
N GLN A 279 5.69 -0.49 -6.40
CA GLN A 279 5.78 0.96 -6.62
C GLN A 279 7.22 1.50 -6.63
N PRO A 280 8.06 1.23 -5.62
CA PRO A 280 9.44 1.68 -5.65
C PRO A 280 10.24 1.02 -6.79
N LEU A 281 10.03 -0.26 -7.09
CA LEU A 281 10.68 -0.92 -8.24
C LEU A 281 10.31 -0.27 -9.57
N VAL A 282 9.04 0.08 -9.75
CA VAL A 282 8.56 0.78 -10.95
C VAL A 282 9.16 2.18 -11.05
N TYR A 283 9.33 2.89 -9.93
CA TYR A 283 10.06 4.15 -9.92
C TYR A 283 11.54 3.96 -10.31
N LEU A 284 12.24 3.02 -9.67
CA LEU A 284 13.65 2.74 -9.89
C LEU A 284 13.95 2.30 -11.33
N SER A 285 13.11 1.43 -11.90
CA SER A 285 13.25 0.96 -13.30
C SER A 285 13.11 2.07 -14.34
N ARG A 286 12.53 3.22 -13.96
CA ARG A 286 12.36 4.39 -14.84
C ARG A 286 13.53 5.36 -14.75
N LEU A 287 14.37 5.25 -13.73
CA LEU A 287 15.56 6.06 -13.61
C LEU A 287 16.56 5.62 -14.69
N GLU A 288 17.05 6.58 -15.46
CA GLU A 288 18.04 6.30 -16.51
C GLU A 288 19.41 5.93 -15.93
N LYS A 289 19.72 6.41 -14.72
CA LYS A 289 20.89 6.03 -13.91
C LYS A 289 20.49 5.89 -12.44
N ILE A 290 20.88 4.79 -11.81
CA ILE A 290 20.70 4.58 -10.36
C ILE A 290 22.01 4.97 -9.67
N PRO A 291 22.06 6.01 -8.82
CA PRO A 291 23.32 6.57 -8.32
C PRO A 291 24.16 5.66 -7.40
N PHE A 292 23.60 4.51 -6.97
CA PHE A 292 24.15 3.61 -5.96
C PHE A 292 24.49 2.22 -6.49
N LEU A 293 24.08 1.87 -7.71
CA LEU A 293 24.36 0.58 -8.32
C LEU A 293 25.31 0.77 -9.49
N SER A 294 26.40 0.00 -9.50
CA SER A 294 27.28 -0.13 -10.67
C SER A 294 26.46 -0.47 -11.91
N GLU A 295 26.75 0.12 -13.06
CA GLU A 295 26.07 -0.16 -14.33
C GLU A 295 26.06 -1.67 -14.67
N SER A 296 27.05 -2.42 -14.19
CA SER A 296 27.14 -3.88 -14.32
C SER A 296 26.04 -4.62 -13.55
N LEU A 297 25.72 -4.15 -12.33
CA LEU A 297 24.67 -4.70 -11.47
C LEU A 297 23.27 -4.33 -12.00
N VAL A 298 23.09 -3.09 -12.48
CA VAL A 298 21.84 -2.64 -13.12
C VAL A 298 21.56 -3.43 -14.39
N ASN A 299 22.58 -3.70 -15.22
CA ASN A 299 22.41 -4.51 -16.43
C ASN A 299 22.07 -5.98 -16.13
N LYS A 300 22.60 -6.54 -15.03
CA LYS A 300 22.23 -7.88 -14.54
C LYS A 300 20.81 -7.95 -13.97
N LEU A 301 20.37 -6.94 -13.22
CA LEU A 301 19.01 -6.89 -12.64
C LEU A 301 17.91 -6.54 -13.66
N CYS A 302 18.22 -5.70 -14.65
CA CYS A 302 17.22 -5.20 -15.61
C CYS A 302 17.19 -5.97 -16.95
N CYS A 303 17.99 -7.04 -17.13
CA CYS A 303 18.06 -7.85 -18.35
C CYS A 303 18.04 -7.04 -19.66
N LYS A 304 18.75 -5.89 -19.70
CA LYS A 304 18.87 -5.11 -20.95
C LYS A 304 19.95 -5.75 -21.82
N LYS A 305 19.54 -6.49 -22.87
CA LYS A 305 20.43 -6.78 -24.01
C LYS A 305 20.83 -5.45 -24.66
N LYS A 306 22.13 -5.17 -24.75
CA LYS A 306 22.65 -4.13 -25.66
C LYS A 306 22.27 -4.53 -27.10
N PRO A 307 21.81 -3.60 -27.96
CA PRO A 307 21.78 -3.83 -29.39
C PRO A 307 23.24 -3.99 -29.88
N GLU A 308 23.53 -5.07 -30.60
CA GLU A 308 24.77 -5.19 -31.36
C GLU A 308 24.84 -4.05 -32.38
N GLN A 309 25.90 -3.25 -32.32
CA GLN A 309 26.29 -2.41 -33.44
C GLN A 309 26.88 -3.33 -34.50
N SER A 310 26.17 -3.47 -35.61
CA SER A 310 26.71 -4.11 -36.82
C SER A 310 27.86 -3.23 -37.36
N PRO A 311 29.05 -3.78 -37.62
CA PRO A 311 30.10 -3.05 -38.33
C PRO A 311 29.64 -2.70 -39.74
N ALA A 312 30.03 -1.52 -40.19
CA ALA A 312 29.89 -1.03 -41.56
C ALA A 312 30.72 -1.86 -42.55
#